data_AF-A0A8J3NHP9-F1
#
_entry.id   AF-A0A8J3NHP9-F1
#
_cell.length_a   1.000
_cell.length_b   1.000
_cell.length_c   1.000
_cell.angle_alpha   90.00
_cell.angle_beta   90.00
_cell.angle_gamma   90.00
#
_symmetry.space_group_name_H-M   'P 1'
#
loop_
_entity.id
_entity.type
_entity.pdbx_description
1 polymer ?
#
loop_
_entity_poly.entity_id
_entity_poly.type
_entity_poly.pdbx_seq_one_letter_code
_entity_poly.pdbx_strand_id
1 'polypeptide(L)'
;MTATADRPPLTRVVSLVAALGASAAMLALDPRQPPPPRRTGEVPLSVAYAGAHVLDTPGTLPDGAAYTPLFFLDAGRSVGTAASPGGADVRLLLRSGDGLRELRRLPRDQAGEFAGFASDGAELVWVELTSDPDGAGRSRIWAARLDGGPARVVTEDTGAVMLFDKQGDLALHDGRVSWMADSGREGYSALRTVPLAGGTPEVRELAGGYAISAWPWLVSESAADAGEVTATNIDSGRRFTVGVRPNELLTCSPSWCRSIVIGSTEASTVIELTRPEGAERVRTVSGAVASAVADVALLDRFEIYTRSSPVVTGSRLLLYDLSTRELVQVSDNAGRVVARGGVLWWSTGDNETLVWHALDLRGL
;
A
#
# COMPACT_ATOMS: atom_id res chain seq x y z
N MET A 1 58.32 53.49 -50.22
CA MET A 1 58.07 52.86 -48.91
C MET A 1 56.57 52.84 -48.68
N THR A 2 55.91 51.73 -48.97
CA THR A 2 54.47 51.53 -48.77
C THR A 2 54.30 50.27 -47.93
N ALA A 3 53.96 50.47 -46.66
CA ALA A 3 53.72 49.40 -45.70
C ALA A 3 52.28 48.88 -45.87
N THR A 4 52.15 47.62 -46.29
CA THR A 4 50.89 46.89 -46.34
C THR A 4 50.52 46.44 -44.93
N ALA A 5 49.44 46.99 -44.39
CA ALA A 5 48.89 46.61 -43.10
C ALA A 5 48.15 45.26 -43.20
N ASP A 6 48.69 44.26 -42.53
CA ASP A 6 48.18 42.90 -42.47
C ASP A 6 46.94 42.87 -41.58
N ARG A 7 45.75 42.68 -42.17
CA ARG A 7 44.49 42.56 -41.41
C ARG A 7 44.40 41.14 -40.87
N PRO A 8 44.20 40.93 -39.55
CA PRO A 8 44.06 39.60 -39.00
C PRO A 8 42.84 38.90 -39.62
N PRO A 9 42.96 37.61 -39.98
CA PRO A 9 41.89 36.87 -40.62
C PRO A 9 40.68 36.79 -39.70
N LEU A 10 39.52 37.21 -40.21
CA LEU A 10 38.22 37.29 -39.53
C LEU A 10 37.89 36.03 -38.72
N THR A 11 38.38 34.88 -39.17
CA THR A 11 38.25 33.56 -38.53
C THR A 11 38.81 33.51 -37.11
N ARG A 12 39.90 34.23 -36.80
CA ARG A 12 40.49 34.26 -35.45
C ARG A 12 39.64 35.03 -34.44
N VAL A 13 38.92 36.05 -34.91
CA VAL A 13 38.03 36.86 -34.06
C VAL A 13 36.78 36.04 -33.71
N VAL A 14 36.21 35.34 -34.69
CA VAL A 14 35.03 34.49 -34.48
C VAL A 14 35.32 33.34 -33.51
N SER A 15 36.49 32.68 -33.63
CA SER A 15 36.86 31.60 -32.71
C SER A 15 37.03 32.07 -31.27
N LEU A 16 37.57 33.27 -31.07
CA LEU A 16 37.76 33.83 -29.74
C LEU A 16 36.42 34.22 -29.08
N VAL A 17 35.50 34.81 -29.85
CA VAL A 17 34.16 35.16 -29.35
C VAL A 17 33.35 33.91 -29.00
N ALA A 18 33.43 32.85 -29.81
CA ALA A 18 32.78 31.58 -29.51
C ALA A 18 33.34 30.91 -28.24
N ALA A 19 34.67 30.92 -28.07
CA ALA A 19 35.31 30.38 -26.87
C ALA A 19 34.93 31.16 -25.61
N LEU A 20 34.94 32.50 -25.66
CA LEU A 20 34.55 33.35 -24.54
C LEU A 20 33.07 33.21 -24.20
N GLY A 21 32.20 33.07 -25.20
CA GLY A 21 30.77 32.80 -25.01
C GLY A 21 30.51 31.45 -24.32
N ALA A 22 31.21 30.40 -24.72
CA ALA A 22 31.13 29.08 -24.09
C ALA A 22 31.64 29.10 -22.64
N SER A 23 32.75 29.80 -22.37
CA SER A 23 33.27 29.96 -21.01
C SER A 23 32.34 30.77 -20.11
N ALA A 24 31.75 31.85 -20.61
CA ALA A 24 30.77 32.65 -19.86
C ALA A 24 29.49 31.83 -19.58
N ALA A 25 29.02 31.03 -20.53
CA ALA A 25 27.88 30.12 -20.33
C ALA A 25 28.18 29.04 -19.28
N MET A 26 29.40 28.48 -19.25
CA MET A 26 29.79 27.51 -18.23
C MET A 26 29.97 28.13 -16.83
N LEU A 27 30.38 29.39 -16.74
CA LEU A 27 30.49 30.10 -15.46
C LEU A 27 29.14 30.61 -14.93
N ALA A 28 28.17 30.86 -15.82
CA ALA A 28 26.81 31.24 -15.45
C ALA A 28 25.92 30.05 -15.05
N LEU A 29 26.31 28.83 -15.44
CA LEU A 29 25.73 27.60 -14.93
C LEU A 29 26.26 27.38 -13.50
N ASP A 30 25.48 27.81 -12.52
CA ASP A 30 25.71 27.59 -11.10
C ASP A 30 26.19 26.13 -10.92
N PRO A 31 27.42 25.88 -10.42
CA PRO A 31 27.90 24.54 -10.22
C PRO A 31 26.93 23.88 -9.24
N ARG A 32 26.03 23.05 -9.79
CA ARG A 32 25.07 22.28 -9.01
C ARG A 32 25.87 21.64 -7.90
N GLN A 33 25.68 22.13 -6.67
CA GLN A 33 26.37 21.57 -5.53
C GLN A 33 26.14 20.06 -5.60
N PRO A 34 27.22 19.25 -5.50
CA PRO A 34 27.05 17.82 -5.43
C PRO A 34 25.97 17.56 -4.38
N PRO A 35 24.91 16.80 -4.70
CA PRO A 35 23.91 16.49 -3.71
C PRO A 35 24.63 15.95 -2.47
N PRO A 36 24.23 16.35 -1.25
CA PRO A 36 24.89 15.91 -0.04
C PRO A 36 25.04 14.39 -0.07
N PRO A 37 26.17 13.85 0.43
CA PRO A 37 26.41 12.42 0.41
C PRO A 37 25.24 11.71 1.08
N ARG A 38 24.61 10.77 0.36
CA ARG A 38 23.52 9.98 0.91
C ARG A 38 24.03 9.27 2.16
N ARG A 39 23.32 9.43 3.28
CA ARG A 39 23.59 8.63 4.48
C ARG A 39 23.45 7.17 4.09
N THR A 40 24.53 6.42 4.27
CA THR A 40 24.55 4.98 4.04
C THR A 40 24.11 4.30 5.33
N GLY A 41 22.88 3.80 5.38
CA GLY A 41 22.39 3.03 6.52
C GLY A 41 20.91 3.28 6.83
N GLU A 42 20.38 2.47 7.72
CA GLU A 42 19.04 2.64 8.28
C GLU A 42 19.05 3.77 9.30
N VAL A 43 18.13 4.72 9.14
CA VAL A 43 17.95 5.84 10.08
C VAL A 43 16.87 5.45 11.09
N PRO A 44 17.07 5.60 12.41
CA PRO A 44 15.99 5.34 13.38
C PRO A 44 14.77 6.24 13.14
N LEU A 45 13.56 5.73 13.35
CA LEU A 45 12.30 6.47 13.16
C LEU A 45 12.32 7.84 13.85
N SER A 46 12.78 7.91 15.10
CA SER A 46 12.84 9.15 15.89
C SER A 46 13.80 10.21 15.34
N VAL A 47 14.79 9.81 14.53
CA VAL A 47 15.73 10.71 13.88
C VAL A 47 15.20 11.21 12.53
N ALA A 48 14.58 10.31 11.75
CA ALA A 48 13.97 10.67 10.47
C ALA A 48 12.72 11.55 10.66
N TYR A 49 11.94 11.28 11.72
CA TYR A 49 10.68 11.95 12.03
C TYR A 49 10.60 12.25 13.53
N ALA A 50 11.12 13.41 13.93
CA ALA A 50 11.16 13.81 15.35
C ALA A 50 9.75 13.91 16.00
N GLY A 51 8.69 14.08 15.21
CA GLY A 51 7.29 14.11 15.66
C GLY A 51 6.51 12.82 15.41
N ALA A 52 7.16 11.73 14.98
CA ALA A 52 6.47 10.46 14.79
C ALA A 52 5.98 9.90 16.13
N HIS A 53 4.69 9.60 16.20
CA HIS A 53 4.06 9.00 17.36
C HIS A 53 3.59 7.59 17.02
N VAL A 54 4.23 6.59 17.64
CA VAL A 54 3.75 5.21 17.64
C VAL A 54 2.80 5.06 18.82
N LEU A 55 1.59 4.59 18.56
CA LEU A 55 0.60 4.31 19.60
C LEU A 55 0.47 2.80 19.82
N ASP A 56 0.48 2.42 21.09
CA ASP A 56 0.39 1.04 21.52
C ASP A 56 -1.05 0.69 21.89
N THR A 57 -1.50 -0.47 21.45
CA THR A 57 -2.80 -1.05 21.74
C THR A 57 -2.58 -2.45 22.30
N PRO A 58 -3.01 -2.73 23.54
CA PRO A 58 -2.95 -4.08 24.10
C PRO A 58 -3.62 -5.11 23.19
N GLY A 59 -2.97 -6.25 22.98
CA GLY A 59 -3.49 -7.39 22.23
C GLY A 59 -4.60 -8.16 22.96
N THR A 60 -5.00 -7.71 24.14
CA THR A 60 -6.10 -8.27 24.93
C THR A 60 -7.13 -7.18 25.27
N LEU A 61 -8.39 -7.59 25.36
CA LEU A 61 -9.51 -6.77 25.82
C LEU A 61 -9.66 -6.86 27.35
N PRO A 62 -10.45 -5.96 27.98
CA PRO A 62 -10.72 -6.03 29.42
C PRO A 62 -11.37 -7.34 29.89
N ASP A 63 -12.08 -8.05 29.00
CA ASP A 63 -12.67 -9.37 29.26
C ASP A 63 -11.67 -10.53 29.09
N GLY A 64 -10.40 -10.23 28.81
CA GLY A 64 -9.32 -11.19 28.59
C GLY A 64 -9.27 -11.78 27.17
N ALA A 65 -10.24 -11.47 26.30
CA ALA A 65 -10.23 -11.98 24.93
C ALA A 65 -9.06 -11.37 24.14
N ALA A 66 -8.39 -12.18 23.32
CA ALA A 66 -7.39 -11.70 22.38
C ALA A 66 -8.05 -10.80 21.31
N TYR A 67 -7.43 -9.66 21.05
CA TYR A 67 -7.85 -8.66 20.07
C TYR A 67 -6.87 -8.63 18.90
N THR A 68 -7.40 -8.76 17.68
CA THR A 68 -6.62 -8.68 16.45
C THR A 68 -7.16 -7.54 15.57
N PRO A 69 -6.44 -6.41 15.45
CA PRO A 69 -6.79 -5.36 14.51
C PRO A 69 -6.78 -5.86 13.07
N LEU A 70 -7.80 -5.46 12.31
CA LEU A 70 -7.94 -5.73 10.88
C LEU A 70 -7.81 -4.45 10.05
N PHE A 71 -8.10 -3.30 10.66
CA PHE A 71 -8.04 -2.00 10.02
C PHE A 71 -7.83 -0.89 11.06
N PHE A 72 -6.92 0.05 10.81
CA PHE A 72 -6.79 1.28 11.62
C PHE A 72 -7.38 2.46 10.85
N LEU A 73 -8.20 3.25 11.52
CA LEU A 73 -8.76 4.52 11.00
C LEU A 73 -7.75 5.66 11.15
N ASP A 74 -7.05 5.63 12.27
CA ASP A 74 -5.92 6.44 12.68
C ASP A 74 -5.13 5.62 13.70
N ALA A 75 -3.98 6.12 14.19
CA ALA A 75 -3.14 5.36 15.13
C ALA A 75 -3.85 5.00 16.46
N GLY A 76 -4.88 5.75 16.88
CA GLY A 76 -5.59 5.54 18.15
C GLY A 76 -6.94 4.81 18.01
N ARG A 77 -7.41 4.58 16.79
CA ARG A 77 -8.71 3.96 16.50
C ARG A 77 -8.55 2.80 15.53
N SER A 78 -8.94 1.61 15.99
CA SER A 78 -8.88 0.39 15.19
C SER A 78 -10.21 -0.34 15.15
N VAL A 79 -10.41 -1.09 14.07
CA VAL A 79 -11.43 -2.10 13.93
C VAL A 79 -10.72 -3.45 13.94
N GLY A 80 -11.22 -4.37 14.75
CA GLY A 80 -10.59 -5.68 14.91
C GLY A 80 -11.55 -6.72 15.44
N THR A 81 -11.05 -7.95 15.54
CA THR A 81 -11.84 -9.09 16.00
C THR A 81 -11.42 -9.56 17.38
N ALA A 82 -12.40 -10.10 18.12
CA ALA A 82 -12.18 -10.83 19.35
C ALA A 82 -13.28 -11.87 19.55
N ALA A 83 -12.97 -12.99 20.20
CA ALA A 83 -13.97 -13.97 20.59
C ALA A 83 -14.95 -13.36 21.60
N SER A 84 -16.23 -13.79 21.59
CA SER A 84 -17.17 -13.45 22.67
C SER A 84 -16.76 -14.13 23.99
N PRO A 85 -17.19 -13.63 25.16
CA PRO A 85 -17.08 -14.38 26.40
C PRO A 85 -17.70 -15.78 26.23
N GLY A 86 -16.91 -16.83 26.47
CA GLY A 86 -17.32 -18.22 26.21
C GLY A 86 -16.99 -18.76 24.81
N GLY A 87 -16.51 -17.91 23.88
CA GLY A 87 -15.91 -18.32 22.62
C GLY A 87 -16.87 -18.81 21.53
N ALA A 88 -18.19 -18.62 21.72
CA ALA A 88 -19.22 -19.07 20.78
C ALA A 88 -19.29 -18.21 19.50
N ASP A 89 -18.90 -16.94 19.59
CA ASP A 89 -18.97 -15.98 18.49
C ASP A 89 -17.61 -15.32 18.25
N VAL A 90 -17.43 -14.82 17.03
CA VAL A 90 -16.44 -13.80 16.69
C VAL A 90 -17.15 -12.45 16.61
N ARG A 91 -16.63 -11.46 17.34
CA ARG A 91 -17.12 -10.08 17.34
C ARG A 91 -16.21 -9.22 16.48
N LEU A 92 -16.81 -8.33 15.69
CA LEU A 92 -16.14 -7.19 15.07
C LEU A 92 -16.34 -5.97 15.96
N LEU A 93 -15.24 -5.36 16.40
CA LEU A 93 -15.23 -4.29 17.39
C LEU A 93 -14.55 -3.05 16.80
N LEU A 94 -15.15 -1.88 17.03
CA LEU A 94 -14.46 -0.59 16.93
C LEU A 94 -13.90 -0.24 18.31
N ARG A 95 -12.57 -0.10 18.37
CA ARG A 95 -11.83 0.36 19.54
C ARG A 95 -11.42 1.83 19.38
N SER A 96 -11.57 2.62 20.42
CA SER A 96 -11.17 4.03 20.46
C SER A 96 -10.73 4.37 21.88
N GLY A 97 -9.41 4.37 22.12
CA GLY A 97 -8.86 4.37 23.48
C GLY A 97 -9.34 3.16 24.28
N ASP A 98 -9.93 3.42 25.45
CA ASP A 98 -10.56 2.40 26.30
C ASP A 98 -12.01 2.07 25.89
N GLY A 99 -12.59 2.83 24.94
CA GLY A 99 -13.92 2.59 24.42
C GLY A 99 -13.96 1.41 23.45
N LEU A 100 -14.95 0.54 23.61
CA LEU A 100 -15.25 -0.57 22.71
C LEU A 100 -16.71 -0.50 22.26
N ARG A 101 -16.93 -0.62 20.95
CA ARG A 101 -18.25 -0.76 20.34
C ARG A 101 -18.30 -1.99 19.46
N GLU A 102 -19.24 -2.88 19.73
CA GLU A 102 -19.52 -4.02 18.85
C GLU A 102 -20.24 -3.52 17.59
N LEU A 103 -19.65 -3.79 16.42
CA LEU A 103 -20.23 -3.47 15.11
C LEU A 103 -21.04 -4.64 14.57
N ARG A 104 -20.51 -5.85 14.76
CA ARG A 104 -21.06 -7.08 14.20
C ARG A 104 -20.63 -8.27 15.05
N ARG A 105 -21.40 -9.36 14.97
CA ARG A 105 -21.15 -10.63 15.62
C ARG A 105 -21.56 -11.76 14.71
N LEU A 106 -20.71 -12.79 14.64
CA LEU A 106 -20.94 -13.99 13.86
C LEU A 106 -20.73 -15.24 14.71
N PRO A 107 -21.61 -16.25 14.59
CA PRO A 107 -21.37 -17.56 15.17
C PRO A 107 -20.06 -18.16 14.64
N ARG A 108 -19.25 -18.78 15.51
CA ARG A 108 -17.96 -19.34 15.13
C ARG A 108 -18.08 -20.60 14.25
N ASP A 109 -19.21 -21.30 14.34
CA ASP A 109 -19.52 -22.49 13.53
C ASP A 109 -19.83 -22.17 12.06
N GLN A 110 -20.08 -20.90 11.72
CA GLN A 110 -20.28 -20.43 10.34
C GLN A 110 -18.98 -20.02 9.63
N ALA A 111 -17.81 -20.29 10.24
CA ALA A 111 -16.51 -19.86 9.72
C ALA A 111 -16.47 -18.36 9.36
N GLY A 112 -17.12 -17.51 10.17
CA GLY A 112 -17.29 -16.09 9.89
C GLY A 112 -15.97 -15.32 9.88
N GLU A 113 -15.73 -14.56 8.81
CA GLU A 113 -14.58 -13.66 8.64
C GLU A 113 -15.02 -12.25 8.26
N PHE A 114 -14.23 -11.26 8.67
CA PHE A 114 -14.39 -9.86 8.29
C PHE A 114 -13.14 -9.42 7.51
N ALA A 115 -13.33 -8.87 6.33
CA ALA A 115 -12.23 -8.51 5.44
C ALA A 115 -12.58 -7.30 4.55
N GLY A 116 -11.63 -6.87 3.71
CA GLY A 116 -11.83 -5.79 2.74
C GLY A 116 -12.36 -4.51 3.38
N PHE A 117 -11.60 -3.88 4.26
CA PHE A 117 -12.06 -2.68 4.97
C PHE A 117 -11.75 -1.41 4.18
N ALA A 118 -12.69 -0.47 4.16
CA ALA A 118 -12.48 0.90 3.68
C ALA A 118 -13.23 1.91 4.56
N SER A 119 -12.74 3.15 4.60
CA SER A 119 -13.34 4.24 5.37
C SER A 119 -13.12 5.59 4.67
N ASP A 120 -14.12 6.46 4.74
CA ASP A 120 -14.04 7.87 4.33
C ASP A 120 -13.90 8.83 5.53
N GLY A 121 -13.72 8.27 6.74
CA GLY A 121 -13.63 9.02 7.99
C GLY A 121 -14.98 9.22 8.70
N ALA A 122 -16.10 9.03 8.02
CA ALA A 122 -17.45 9.09 8.59
C ALA A 122 -18.12 7.70 8.65
N GLU A 123 -18.01 6.93 7.58
CA GLU A 123 -18.50 5.55 7.47
C GLU A 123 -17.33 4.57 7.31
N LEU A 124 -17.51 3.38 7.87
CA LEU A 124 -16.68 2.21 7.65
C LEU A 124 -17.49 1.21 6.83
N VAL A 125 -16.87 0.64 5.79
CA VAL A 125 -17.41 -0.53 5.07
C VAL A 125 -16.48 -1.72 5.17
N TRP A 126 -17.05 -2.92 5.12
CA TRP A 126 -16.32 -4.17 5.11
C TRP A 126 -17.11 -5.27 4.41
N VAL A 127 -16.39 -6.33 4.05
CA VAL A 127 -16.98 -7.59 3.60
C VAL A 127 -17.11 -8.54 4.78
N GLU A 128 -18.32 -9.06 4.98
CA GLU A 128 -18.60 -10.21 5.83
C GLU A 128 -18.56 -11.46 4.95
N LEU A 129 -17.76 -12.46 5.34
CA LEU A 129 -17.68 -13.77 4.72
C LEU A 129 -18.20 -14.81 5.72
N THR A 130 -19.07 -15.70 5.26
CA THR A 130 -19.64 -16.78 6.08
C THR A 130 -19.81 -18.03 5.23
N SER A 131 -19.94 -19.18 5.85
CA SER A 131 -20.36 -20.42 5.19
C SER A 131 -21.69 -20.90 5.76
N ASP A 132 -22.56 -21.35 4.88
CA ASP A 132 -23.77 -22.07 5.26
C ASP A 132 -23.43 -23.45 5.86
N PRO A 133 -24.38 -24.12 6.55
CA PRO A 133 -24.16 -25.47 7.08
C PRO A 133 -23.81 -26.54 6.03
N ASP A 134 -24.14 -26.29 4.76
CA ASP A 134 -23.76 -27.14 3.62
C ASP A 134 -22.37 -26.82 3.04
N GLY A 135 -21.69 -25.82 3.59
CA GLY A 135 -20.37 -25.35 3.17
C GLY A 135 -20.41 -24.29 2.07
N ALA A 136 -21.58 -23.86 1.60
CA ALA A 136 -21.67 -22.81 0.58
C ALA A 136 -21.22 -21.46 1.15
N GLY A 137 -20.24 -20.82 0.49
CA GLY A 137 -19.77 -19.50 0.87
C GLY A 137 -20.80 -18.42 0.57
N ARG A 138 -21.01 -17.51 1.53
CA ARG A 138 -21.81 -16.29 1.39
C ARG A 138 -20.97 -15.08 1.73
N SER A 139 -21.21 -13.99 1.01
CA SER A 139 -20.62 -12.70 1.34
C SER A 139 -21.65 -11.58 1.34
N ARG A 140 -21.41 -10.58 2.20
CA ARG A 140 -22.23 -9.37 2.31
C ARG A 140 -21.32 -8.18 2.46
N ILE A 141 -21.69 -7.05 1.87
CA ILE A 141 -21.05 -5.77 2.18
C ILE A 141 -21.87 -5.08 3.25
N TRP A 142 -21.20 -4.66 4.31
CA TRP A 142 -21.78 -3.94 5.43
C TRP A 142 -21.21 -2.53 5.51
N ALA A 143 -21.99 -1.63 6.12
CA ALA A 143 -21.57 -0.30 6.47
C ALA A 143 -21.94 0.03 7.93
N ALA A 144 -21.12 0.83 8.58
CA ALA A 144 -21.44 1.42 9.88
C ALA A 144 -20.89 2.84 9.96
N ARG A 145 -21.68 3.77 10.50
CA ARG A 145 -21.18 5.09 10.88
C ARG A 145 -20.21 4.96 12.04
N LEU A 146 -19.17 5.79 12.01
CA LEU A 146 -18.12 5.78 13.03
C LEU A 146 -18.51 6.53 14.29
N ASP A 147 -19.46 7.47 14.20
CA ASP A 147 -19.98 8.26 15.31
C ASP A 147 -21.13 7.58 16.09
N GLY A 148 -21.65 6.46 15.59
CA GLY A 148 -22.66 5.67 16.30
C GLY A 148 -23.62 4.93 15.37
N GLY A 149 -24.73 4.46 15.94
CA GLY A 149 -25.76 3.72 15.22
C GLY A 149 -25.41 2.25 14.92
N PRO A 150 -26.40 1.46 14.47
CA PRO A 150 -26.19 0.07 14.10
C PRO A 150 -25.48 -0.06 12.75
N ALA A 151 -24.73 -1.14 12.58
CA ALA A 151 -24.30 -1.59 11.27
C ALA A 151 -25.49 -1.99 10.40
N ARG A 152 -25.37 -1.82 9.09
CA ARG A 152 -26.40 -2.15 8.11
C ARG A 152 -25.79 -2.87 6.91
N VAL A 153 -26.55 -3.80 6.33
CA VAL A 153 -26.19 -4.42 5.06
C VAL A 153 -26.33 -3.38 3.95
N VAL A 154 -25.31 -3.25 3.12
CA VAL A 154 -25.35 -2.47 1.87
C VAL A 154 -25.89 -3.34 0.75
N THR A 155 -25.33 -4.54 0.59
CA THR A 155 -25.80 -5.52 -0.39
C THR A 155 -25.39 -6.95 -0.01
N GLU A 156 -26.21 -7.92 -0.42
CA GLU A 156 -25.88 -9.35 -0.41
C GLU A 156 -25.48 -9.87 -1.81
N ASP A 157 -25.67 -9.06 -2.87
CA ASP A 157 -25.29 -9.41 -4.26
C ASP A 157 -23.82 -9.01 -4.54
N THR A 158 -22.93 -9.65 -3.81
CA THR A 158 -21.50 -9.36 -3.86
C THR A 158 -20.78 -10.08 -5.00
N GLY A 159 -21.38 -11.13 -5.56
CA GLY A 159 -20.68 -12.11 -6.40
C GLY A 159 -19.61 -12.87 -5.62
N ALA A 160 -18.70 -13.55 -6.32
CA ALA A 160 -17.53 -14.15 -5.70
C ALA A 160 -16.44 -13.07 -5.52
N VAL A 161 -16.50 -12.34 -4.40
CA VAL A 161 -15.60 -11.22 -4.09
C VAL A 161 -14.13 -11.65 -4.16
N MET A 162 -13.30 -10.82 -4.79
CA MET A 162 -11.85 -11.01 -4.88
C MET A 162 -11.18 -10.08 -3.87
N LEU A 163 -10.53 -10.66 -2.85
CA LEU A 163 -9.80 -9.95 -1.80
C LEU A 163 -8.31 -10.27 -1.91
N PHE A 164 -7.47 -9.23 -1.91
CA PHE A 164 -6.03 -9.34 -2.13
C PHE A 164 -5.20 -8.85 -0.95
N ASP A 165 -5.85 -8.64 0.19
CA ASP A 165 -5.24 -8.08 1.39
C ASP A 165 -4.70 -6.65 1.14
N LYS A 166 -5.30 -5.93 0.18
CA LYS A 166 -4.92 -4.56 -0.23
C LYS A 166 -5.87 -3.52 0.32
N GLN A 167 -5.41 -2.27 0.43
CA GLN A 167 -6.30 -1.15 0.79
C GLN A 167 -7.42 -0.91 -0.25
N GLY A 168 -7.24 -1.42 -1.48
CA GLY A 168 -8.20 -1.30 -2.57
C GLY A 168 -9.24 -2.43 -2.64
N ASP A 169 -9.22 -3.42 -1.74
CA ASP A 169 -10.19 -4.54 -1.77
C ASP A 169 -11.65 -4.04 -1.80
N LEU A 170 -11.94 -2.97 -1.05
CA LEU A 170 -13.11 -2.12 -1.24
C LEU A 170 -12.65 -0.69 -1.53
N ALA A 171 -13.35 -0.01 -2.44
CA ALA A 171 -13.16 1.40 -2.71
C ALA A 171 -14.41 2.19 -2.35
N LEU A 172 -14.30 3.09 -1.37
CA LEU A 172 -15.31 4.12 -1.10
C LEU A 172 -15.06 5.35 -1.97
N HIS A 173 -16.10 5.80 -2.68
CA HIS A 173 -16.05 7.00 -3.52
C HIS A 173 -17.46 7.49 -3.80
N ASP A 174 -17.66 8.81 -3.89
CA ASP A 174 -18.91 9.42 -4.38
C ASP A 174 -20.21 8.88 -3.78
N GLY A 175 -20.20 8.50 -2.50
CA GLY A 175 -21.36 7.90 -1.82
C GLY A 175 -21.68 6.47 -2.27
N ARG A 176 -20.69 5.76 -2.81
CA ARG A 176 -20.75 4.41 -3.37
C ARG A 176 -19.60 3.57 -2.81
N VAL A 177 -19.75 2.26 -2.94
CA VAL A 177 -18.68 1.28 -2.72
C VAL A 177 -18.50 0.44 -3.98
N SER A 178 -17.25 0.23 -4.37
CA SER A 178 -16.85 -0.62 -5.49
C SER A 178 -15.89 -1.71 -5.05
N TRP A 179 -15.96 -2.86 -5.72
CA TRP A 179 -15.09 -4.02 -5.46
C TRP A 179 -14.94 -4.88 -6.72
N MET A 180 -13.94 -5.75 -6.71
CA MET A 180 -13.74 -6.76 -7.73
C MET A 180 -14.36 -8.09 -7.31
N ALA A 181 -14.93 -8.80 -8.28
CA ALA A 181 -15.45 -10.15 -8.11
C ALA A 181 -15.10 -11.02 -9.31
N ASP A 182 -15.08 -12.34 -9.13
CA ASP A 182 -15.09 -13.27 -10.26
C ASP A 182 -16.41 -13.09 -11.04
N SER A 183 -16.29 -13.02 -12.35
CA SER A 183 -17.44 -12.90 -13.26
C SER A 183 -18.15 -14.25 -13.48
N GLY A 184 -17.50 -15.37 -13.14
CA GLY A 184 -17.92 -16.72 -13.52
C GLY A 184 -17.60 -17.07 -14.98
N ARG A 185 -17.01 -16.14 -15.74
CA ARG A 185 -16.55 -16.33 -17.11
C ARG A 185 -15.03 -16.41 -17.12
N GLU A 186 -14.50 -17.48 -17.70
CA GLU A 186 -13.05 -17.71 -17.81
C GLU A 186 -12.33 -16.50 -18.43
N GLY A 187 -11.30 -16.01 -17.74
CA GLY A 187 -10.51 -14.87 -18.18
C GLY A 187 -11.18 -13.50 -17.99
N TYR A 188 -12.26 -13.40 -17.21
CA TYR A 188 -12.94 -12.14 -16.92
C TYR A 188 -13.13 -11.94 -15.41
N SER A 189 -13.02 -10.68 -14.99
CA SER A 189 -13.44 -10.22 -13.66
C SER A 189 -14.60 -9.24 -13.79
N ALA A 190 -15.30 -8.98 -12.69
CA ALA A 190 -16.41 -8.06 -12.63
C ALA A 190 -16.11 -6.93 -11.63
N LEU A 191 -16.12 -5.68 -12.12
CA LEU A 191 -16.21 -4.52 -11.25
C LEU A 191 -17.67 -4.34 -10.84
N ARG A 192 -17.95 -4.42 -9.54
CA ARG A 192 -19.28 -4.20 -8.98
C ARG A 192 -19.30 -2.90 -8.21
N THR A 193 -20.39 -2.13 -8.32
CA THR A 193 -20.53 -0.85 -7.64
C THR A 193 -21.96 -0.66 -7.14
N VAL A 194 -22.15 -0.28 -5.88
CA VAL A 194 -23.47 -0.04 -5.29
C VAL A 194 -23.49 1.30 -4.52
N PRO A 195 -24.60 2.03 -4.50
CA PRO A 195 -24.76 3.15 -3.57
C PRO A 195 -24.55 2.69 -2.12
N LEU A 196 -23.94 3.56 -1.29
CA LEU A 196 -23.77 3.24 0.13
C LEU A 196 -25.09 3.05 0.85
N ALA A 197 -26.17 3.69 0.40
CA ALA A 197 -27.52 3.48 0.92
C ALA A 197 -28.06 2.04 0.66
N GLY A 198 -27.35 1.25 -0.15
CA GLY A 198 -27.69 -0.11 -0.53
C GLY A 198 -28.40 -0.20 -1.89
N GLY A 199 -28.72 -1.43 -2.28
CA GLY A 199 -29.42 -1.74 -3.53
C GLY A 199 -28.73 -2.81 -4.36
N THR A 200 -29.21 -2.99 -5.60
CA THR A 200 -28.59 -3.91 -6.56
C THR A 200 -27.32 -3.27 -7.15
N PRO A 201 -26.17 -3.95 -7.13
CA PRO A 201 -24.95 -3.40 -7.71
C PRO A 201 -25.03 -3.31 -9.23
N GLU A 202 -24.45 -2.24 -9.77
CA GLU A 202 -24.08 -2.18 -11.18
C GLU A 202 -22.87 -3.09 -11.40
N VAL A 203 -22.94 -3.95 -12.42
CA VAL A 203 -21.89 -4.92 -12.74
C VAL A 203 -21.29 -4.59 -14.10
N ARG A 204 -19.97 -4.43 -14.14
CA ARG A 204 -19.20 -4.24 -15.37
C ARG A 204 -18.17 -5.35 -15.51
N GLU A 205 -18.36 -6.22 -16.50
CA GLU A 205 -17.38 -7.24 -16.84
C GLU A 205 -16.14 -6.62 -17.52
N LEU A 206 -14.97 -7.15 -17.18
CA LEU A 206 -13.67 -6.71 -17.65
C LEU A 206 -12.85 -7.93 -18.07
N ALA A 207 -12.27 -7.89 -19.26
CA ALA A 207 -11.39 -8.95 -19.75
C ALA A 207 -10.03 -8.90 -19.02
N GLY A 208 -9.71 -9.97 -18.29
CA GLY A 208 -8.55 -10.11 -17.42
C GLY A 208 -8.94 -10.15 -15.92
N GLY A 209 -8.00 -10.64 -15.10
CA GLY A 209 -8.08 -10.52 -13.64
C GLY A 209 -7.56 -9.15 -13.20
N TYR A 210 -8.41 -8.38 -12.51
CA TYR A 210 -8.06 -7.07 -11.99
C TYR A 210 -8.28 -6.98 -10.48
N ALA A 211 -7.46 -6.16 -9.84
CA ALA A 211 -7.67 -5.64 -8.50
C ALA A 211 -7.78 -4.11 -8.57
N ILE A 212 -8.51 -3.49 -7.64
CA ILE A 212 -8.45 -2.04 -7.45
C ILE A 212 -7.16 -1.72 -6.71
N SER A 213 -6.33 -0.83 -7.28
CA SER A 213 -5.08 -0.38 -6.64
C SER A 213 -5.30 0.87 -5.79
N ALA A 214 -6.02 1.84 -6.36
CA ALA A 214 -6.56 3.04 -5.73
C ALA A 214 -7.68 3.51 -6.64
N TRP A 215 -8.82 3.94 -6.11
CA TRP A 215 -9.92 4.39 -6.97
C TRP A 215 -9.51 5.59 -7.85
N PRO A 216 -9.82 5.64 -9.16
CA PRO A 216 -10.55 4.66 -10.00
C PRO A 216 -9.61 3.81 -10.88
N TRP A 217 -8.43 3.44 -10.39
CA TRP A 217 -7.42 2.65 -11.09
C TRP A 217 -7.48 1.16 -10.74
N LEU A 218 -7.69 0.36 -11.76
CA LEU A 218 -7.57 -1.10 -11.72
C LEU A 218 -6.21 -1.53 -12.22
N VAL A 219 -5.62 -2.55 -11.61
CA VAL A 219 -4.36 -3.16 -12.02
C VAL A 219 -4.57 -4.64 -12.27
N SER A 220 -4.02 -5.14 -13.38
CA SER A 220 -4.08 -6.56 -13.69
C SER A 220 -3.15 -7.32 -12.75
N GLU A 221 -3.50 -8.55 -12.44
CA GLU A 221 -2.58 -9.47 -11.78
C GLU A 221 -1.48 -9.89 -12.76
N SER A 222 -0.24 -10.00 -12.27
CA SER A 222 0.86 -10.54 -13.06
C SER A 222 0.64 -12.05 -13.23
N ALA A 223 0.39 -12.52 -14.45
CA ALA A 223 0.44 -13.95 -14.73
C ALA A 223 1.86 -14.49 -14.48
N ALA A 224 1.97 -15.69 -13.90
CA ALA A 224 3.23 -16.29 -13.43
C ALA A 224 4.30 -16.46 -14.53
N ASP A 225 3.89 -16.52 -15.81
CA ASP A 225 4.77 -16.75 -16.94
C ASP A 225 4.92 -15.46 -17.77
N ALA A 226 5.79 -14.54 -17.30
CA ALA A 226 6.16 -13.31 -18.01
C ALA A 226 4.97 -12.53 -18.61
N GLY A 227 4.05 -12.08 -17.75
CA GLY A 227 2.97 -11.19 -18.15
C GLY A 227 3.36 -9.72 -18.07
N GLU A 228 2.74 -8.86 -18.88
CA GLU A 228 2.75 -7.42 -18.63
C GLU A 228 1.74 -7.09 -17.52
N VAL A 229 2.04 -6.09 -16.68
CA VAL A 229 1.05 -5.52 -15.75
C VAL A 229 0.40 -4.32 -16.43
N THR A 230 -0.91 -4.39 -16.61
CA THR A 230 -1.72 -3.27 -17.10
C THR A 230 -2.37 -2.56 -15.94
N ALA A 231 -2.30 -1.22 -15.92
CA ALA A 231 -3.19 -0.40 -15.11
C ALA A 231 -4.15 0.39 -15.99
N THR A 232 -5.43 0.46 -15.60
CA THR A 232 -6.48 1.18 -16.32
C THR A 232 -7.29 2.04 -15.35
N ASN A 233 -7.39 3.33 -15.65
CA ASN A 233 -8.34 4.23 -15.02
C ASN A 233 -9.71 4.05 -15.68
N ILE A 234 -10.70 3.59 -14.93
CA ILE A 234 -12.00 3.21 -15.50
C ILE A 234 -12.89 4.40 -15.88
N ASP A 235 -12.62 5.58 -15.31
CA ASP A 235 -13.39 6.81 -15.55
C ASP A 235 -12.86 7.52 -16.80
N SER A 236 -11.53 7.71 -16.86
CA SER A 236 -10.90 8.45 -17.95
C SER A 236 -10.47 7.56 -19.12
N GLY A 237 -10.51 6.24 -18.97
CA GLY A 237 -9.99 5.27 -19.95
C GLY A 237 -8.46 5.31 -20.11
N ARG A 238 -7.73 6.02 -19.25
CA ARG A 238 -6.26 6.07 -19.33
C ARG A 238 -5.70 4.70 -18.99
N ARG A 239 -4.70 4.26 -19.75
CA ARG A 239 -4.05 2.97 -19.58
C ARG A 239 -2.54 3.11 -19.65
N PHE A 240 -1.84 2.33 -18.84
CA PHE A 240 -0.42 2.07 -19.01
C PHE A 240 -0.13 0.59 -18.84
N THR A 241 0.97 0.15 -19.43
CA THR A 241 1.42 -1.24 -19.38
C THR A 241 2.90 -1.25 -19.04
N VAL A 242 3.28 -2.08 -18.07
CA VAL A 242 4.66 -2.24 -17.63
C VAL A 242 5.08 -3.69 -17.85
N GLY A 243 6.15 -3.88 -18.61
CA GLY A 243 6.71 -5.20 -18.86
C GLY A 243 7.39 -5.78 -17.63
N VAL A 244 7.25 -7.09 -17.43
CA VAL A 244 7.88 -7.85 -16.35
C VAL A 244 9.07 -8.64 -16.91
N ARG A 245 10.22 -8.57 -16.25
CA ARG A 245 11.42 -9.33 -16.63
C ARG A 245 11.36 -10.76 -16.06
N PRO A 246 12.18 -11.69 -16.59
CA PRO A 246 12.36 -12.98 -15.95
C PRO A 246 12.82 -12.82 -14.49
N ASN A 247 12.27 -13.64 -13.58
CA ASN A 247 12.56 -13.61 -12.12
C ASN A 247 12.20 -12.30 -11.41
N GLU A 248 11.29 -11.52 -11.99
CA GLU A 248 10.74 -10.30 -11.40
C GLU A 248 9.28 -10.54 -11.01
N LEU A 249 8.91 -10.20 -9.78
CA LEU A 249 7.52 -10.02 -9.38
C LEU A 249 7.19 -8.53 -9.44
N LEU A 250 6.20 -8.17 -10.26
CA LEU A 250 5.80 -6.78 -10.45
C LEU A 250 4.41 -6.53 -9.87
N THR A 251 4.26 -5.47 -9.09
CA THR A 251 2.96 -4.97 -8.63
C THR A 251 2.93 -3.47 -8.83
N CYS A 252 1.80 -2.90 -9.27
CA CYS A 252 1.69 -1.48 -9.54
C CYS A 252 0.58 -0.81 -8.71
N SER A 253 0.83 0.43 -8.34
CA SER A 253 -0.16 1.47 -8.06
C SER A 253 -0.29 2.38 -9.29
N PRO A 254 -1.16 3.42 -9.27
CA PRO A 254 -1.30 4.35 -10.40
C PRO A 254 -0.02 5.11 -10.75
N SER A 255 0.88 5.26 -9.78
CA SER A 255 2.00 6.19 -9.83
C SER A 255 3.36 5.50 -9.68
N TRP A 256 3.40 4.25 -9.18
CA TRP A 256 4.62 3.46 -9.01
C TRP A 256 4.39 1.98 -9.28
N CYS A 257 5.42 1.30 -9.75
CA CYS A 257 5.48 -0.15 -9.81
C CYS A 257 6.65 -0.66 -8.98
N ARG A 258 6.35 -1.61 -8.09
CA ARG A 258 7.32 -2.36 -7.30
C ARG A 258 7.75 -3.61 -8.04
N SER A 259 9.05 -3.66 -8.29
CA SER A 259 9.80 -4.78 -8.82
C SER A 259 10.49 -5.50 -7.67
N ILE A 260 10.18 -6.76 -7.45
CA ILE A 260 10.91 -7.65 -6.54
C ILE A 260 11.70 -8.62 -7.42
N VAL A 261 13.01 -8.39 -7.52
CA VAL A 261 13.92 -9.26 -8.26
C VAL A 261 14.48 -10.28 -7.29
N ILE A 262 14.08 -11.53 -7.48
CA ILE A 262 14.52 -12.65 -6.63
C ILE A 262 15.80 -13.22 -7.23
N GLY A 263 16.90 -13.09 -6.50
CA GLY A 263 18.17 -13.70 -6.89
C GLY A 263 18.22 -15.21 -6.59
N SER A 264 19.38 -15.83 -6.73
CA SER A 264 19.55 -17.27 -6.46
C SER A 264 19.40 -17.67 -4.98
N THR A 265 19.40 -16.69 -4.08
CA THR A 265 19.19 -16.86 -2.63
C THR A 265 18.32 -15.72 -2.09
N GLU A 266 17.62 -15.93 -0.98
CA GLU A 266 16.83 -14.88 -0.33
C GLU A 266 17.67 -13.65 0.03
N ALA A 267 18.94 -13.84 0.38
CA ALA A 267 19.91 -12.78 0.68
C ALA A 267 20.28 -11.91 -0.54
N SER A 268 19.84 -12.28 -1.74
CA SER A 268 20.10 -11.58 -3.00
C SER A 268 18.86 -10.88 -3.57
N THR A 269 17.81 -10.70 -2.77
CA THR A 269 16.61 -9.97 -3.19
C THR A 269 16.93 -8.49 -3.37
N VAL A 270 16.44 -7.92 -4.47
CA VAL A 270 16.51 -6.48 -4.74
C VAL A 270 15.09 -5.99 -4.98
N ILE A 271 14.70 -4.94 -4.25
CA ILE A 271 13.41 -4.27 -4.47
C ILE A 271 13.68 -2.91 -5.09
N GLU A 272 12.99 -2.62 -6.18
CA GLU A 272 13.09 -1.37 -6.92
C GLU A 272 11.69 -0.80 -7.18
N LEU A 273 11.58 0.52 -7.15
CA LEU A 273 10.40 1.24 -7.60
C LEU A 273 10.69 1.89 -8.94
N THR A 274 9.74 1.78 -9.87
CA THR A 274 9.80 2.43 -11.18
C THR A 274 8.51 3.18 -11.42
N ARG A 275 8.58 4.41 -11.91
CA ARG A 275 7.39 5.10 -12.42
C ARG A 275 6.82 4.32 -13.62
N PRO A 276 5.50 4.20 -13.80
CA PRO A 276 4.92 3.44 -14.91
C PRO A 276 5.43 3.86 -16.30
N GLU A 277 5.69 5.14 -16.50
CA GLU A 277 6.25 5.71 -17.73
C GLU A 277 7.76 5.50 -17.91
N GLY A 278 8.44 4.90 -16.92
CA GLY A 278 9.87 4.60 -16.95
C GLY A 278 10.81 5.80 -16.71
N ALA A 279 10.26 6.99 -16.43
CA ALA A 279 11.04 8.22 -16.23
C ALA A 279 11.97 8.17 -15.01
N GLU A 280 11.60 7.37 -14.01
CA GLU A 280 12.36 7.22 -12.78
C GLU A 280 12.38 5.76 -12.33
N ARG A 281 13.55 5.28 -11.94
CA ARG A 281 13.78 3.99 -11.32
C ARG A 281 14.70 4.15 -10.12
N VAL A 282 14.29 3.64 -8.97
CA VAL A 282 15.00 3.77 -7.71
C VAL A 282 15.09 2.40 -7.05
N ARG A 283 16.31 1.96 -6.75
CA ARG A 283 16.53 0.83 -5.85
C ARG A 283 16.28 1.30 -4.42
N THR A 284 15.32 0.70 -3.74
CA THR A 284 14.86 1.11 -2.42
C THR A 284 15.51 0.27 -1.32
N VAL A 285 15.68 -1.03 -1.55
CA VAL A 285 16.30 -1.94 -0.59
C VAL A 285 16.90 -3.18 -1.27
N SER A 286 17.89 -3.80 -0.63
CA SER A 286 18.50 -5.07 -1.06
C SER A 286 18.87 -5.94 0.14
N GLY A 287 19.06 -7.24 -0.09
CA GLY A 287 19.49 -8.22 0.91
C GLY A 287 18.42 -9.25 1.23
N ALA A 288 18.42 -9.77 2.45
CA ALA A 288 17.37 -10.67 2.99
C ALA A 288 16.10 -9.89 3.35
N VAL A 289 15.48 -9.27 2.33
CA VAL A 289 14.35 -8.36 2.48
C VAL A 289 13.14 -8.83 1.69
N ALA A 290 11.95 -8.53 2.19
CA ALA A 290 10.69 -8.76 1.52
C ALA A 290 9.81 -7.51 1.62
N SER A 291 8.83 -7.39 0.71
CA SER A 291 7.75 -6.43 0.95
C SER A 291 6.90 -6.90 2.12
N ALA A 292 6.62 -5.99 3.05
CA ALA A 292 5.78 -6.28 4.21
C ALA A 292 4.28 -6.16 3.87
N VAL A 293 3.93 -5.48 2.76
CA VAL A 293 2.54 -5.18 2.40
C VAL A 293 2.30 -5.35 0.90
N ALA A 294 1.06 -5.69 0.54
CA ALA A 294 0.65 -5.87 -0.85
C ALA A 294 0.60 -4.55 -1.63
N ASP A 295 0.21 -3.46 -0.98
CA ASP A 295 0.15 -2.12 -1.56
C ASP A 295 1.53 -1.59 -1.97
N VAL A 296 1.55 -0.70 -2.97
CA VAL A 296 2.76 -0.12 -3.57
C VAL A 296 2.73 1.38 -3.42
N ALA A 297 3.82 1.94 -2.91
CA ALA A 297 4.03 3.35 -2.63
C ALA A 297 2.81 3.96 -1.93
N LEU A 298 2.53 3.50 -0.70
CA LEU A 298 1.43 4.03 0.12
C LEU A 298 1.55 5.55 0.21
N LEU A 299 0.44 6.24 -0.02
CA LEU A 299 0.38 7.71 -0.09
C LEU A 299 1.31 8.31 -1.17
N ASP A 300 1.62 7.57 -2.24
CA ASP A 300 2.61 7.91 -3.27
C ASP A 300 4.04 8.15 -2.71
N ARG A 301 4.33 7.68 -1.50
CA ARG A 301 5.53 8.06 -0.75
C ARG A 301 6.24 6.91 -0.06
N PHE A 302 5.51 5.98 0.53
CA PHE A 302 6.10 5.01 1.45
C PHE A 302 6.09 3.59 0.92
N GLU A 303 7.23 2.92 1.01
CA GLU A 303 7.32 1.46 0.89
C GLU A 303 7.67 0.84 2.24
N ILE A 304 7.15 -0.35 2.50
CA ILE A 304 7.25 -1.02 3.80
C ILE A 304 7.89 -2.38 3.57
N TYR A 305 8.99 -2.62 4.27
CA TYR A 305 9.79 -3.83 4.12
C TYR A 305 9.98 -4.54 5.45
N THR A 306 10.09 -5.86 5.39
CA THR A 306 10.68 -6.65 6.46
C THR A 306 12.07 -7.10 6.06
N ARG A 307 12.98 -7.16 7.03
CA ARG A 307 14.28 -7.79 6.88
C ARG A 307 14.42 -8.91 7.89
N SER A 308 14.68 -10.11 7.38
CA SER A 308 14.99 -11.27 8.20
C SER A 308 16.40 -11.14 8.77
N SER A 309 16.55 -11.42 10.06
CA SER A 309 17.85 -11.51 10.72
C SER A 309 18.07 -12.93 11.22
N PRO A 310 19.25 -13.56 10.98
CA PRO A 310 19.53 -14.89 11.51
C PRO A 310 19.75 -14.90 13.04
N VAL A 311 19.86 -13.74 13.68
CA VAL A 311 20.23 -13.60 15.10
C VAL A 311 19.01 -13.32 15.99
N VAL A 312 17.91 -12.80 15.45
CA VAL A 312 16.72 -12.37 16.21
C VAL A 312 15.51 -13.17 15.74
N THR A 313 14.67 -13.64 16.67
CA THR A 313 13.46 -14.43 16.41
C THR A 313 12.29 -13.61 15.82
N GLY A 314 12.58 -12.52 15.11
CA GLY A 314 11.59 -11.63 14.50
C GLY A 314 12.17 -10.86 13.32
N SER A 315 11.31 -10.11 12.63
CA SER A 315 11.71 -9.33 11.46
C SER A 315 11.96 -7.87 11.84
N ARG A 316 13.01 -7.26 11.30
CA ARG A 316 13.15 -5.81 11.37
C ARG A 316 12.17 -5.16 10.40
N LEU A 317 11.38 -4.20 10.87
CA LEU A 317 10.45 -3.43 10.06
C LEU A 317 11.11 -2.14 9.59
N LEU A 318 11.07 -1.92 8.28
CA LEU A 318 11.69 -0.80 7.60
C LEU A 318 10.63 -0.03 6.79
N LEU A 319 10.79 1.29 6.73
CA LEU A 319 9.98 2.22 5.94
C LEU A 319 10.90 2.99 5.01
N TYR A 320 10.73 2.85 3.70
CA TYR A 320 11.45 3.67 2.73
C TYR A 320 10.58 4.86 2.33
N ASP A 321 11.10 6.07 2.55
CA ASP A 321 10.45 7.31 2.13
C ASP A 321 10.99 7.77 0.78
N LEU A 322 10.15 7.76 -0.25
CA LEU A 322 10.50 8.16 -1.61
C LEU A 322 10.85 9.64 -1.72
N SER A 323 10.32 10.49 -0.84
CA SER A 323 10.55 11.94 -0.87
C SER A 323 11.97 12.30 -0.39
N THR A 324 12.43 11.66 0.70
CA THR A 324 13.77 11.86 1.27
C THR A 324 14.79 10.87 0.74
N ARG A 325 14.33 9.77 0.13
CA ARG A 325 15.12 8.61 -0.31
C ARG A 325 15.91 7.96 0.83
N GLU A 326 15.32 7.97 2.02
CA GLU A 326 15.89 7.36 3.22
C GLU A 326 15.17 6.05 3.57
N LEU A 327 15.96 5.09 4.07
CA LEU A 327 15.45 3.85 4.64
C LEU A 327 15.42 4.00 6.16
N VAL A 328 14.23 3.98 6.73
CA VAL A 328 13.97 4.26 8.13
C VAL A 328 13.67 2.96 8.87
N GLN A 329 14.36 2.70 9.97
CA GLN A 329 14.07 1.57 10.85
C GLN A 329 12.92 1.94 11.79
N VAL A 330 11.82 1.19 11.69
CA VAL A 330 10.60 1.39 12.49
C VAL A 330 10.61 0.52 13.74
N SER A 331 10.98 -0.75 13.61
CA SER A 331 11.03 -1.71 14.73
C SER A 331 12.10 -2.77 14.49
N ASP A 332 12.79 -3.22 15.54
CA ASP A 332 13.75 -4.34 15.47
C ASP A 332 13.11 -5.72 15.59
N ASN A 333 11.85 -5.80 16.02
CA ASN A 333 11.17 -7.06 16.27
C ASN A 333 9.68 -6.94 15.93
N ALA A 334 9.34 -6.96 14.64
CA ALA A 334 7.97 -6.98 14.18
C ALA A 334 7.51 -8.41 13.88
N GLY A 335 6.30 -8.73 14.35
CA GLY A 335 5.55 -9.93 14.01
C GLY A 335 4.69 -9.69 12.77
N ARG A 336 3.36 -9.65 12.94
CA ARG A 336 2.44 -9.34 11.84
C ARG A 336 2.59 -7.87 11.47
N VAL A 337 2.76 -7.57 10.18
CA VAL A 337 2.85 -6.19 9.66
C VAL A 337 1.74 -5.99 8.64
N VAL A 338 1.01 -4.89 8.73
CA VAL A 338 -0.05 -4.52 7.79
C VAL A 338 -0.05 -3.00 7.63
N ALA A 339 -0.41 -2.49 6.47
CA ALA A 339 -0.68 -1.07 6.30
C ALA A 339 -1.83 -0.82 5.32
N ARG A 340 -2.78 0.01 5.72
CA ARG A 340 -3.96 0.42 4.93
C ARG A 340 -4.46 1.78 5.40
N GLY A 341 -5.14 2.52 4.52
CA GLY A 341 -5.76 3.79 4.90
C GLY A 341 -4.75 4.86 5.37
N GLY A 342 -3.47 4.70 5.01
CA GLY A 342 -2.39 5.56 5.47
C GLY A 342 -1.86 5.25 6.87
N VAL A 343 -2.26 4.14 7.50
CA VAL A 343 -1.73 3.71 8.80
C VAL A 343 -0.92 2.43 8.62
N LEU A 344 0.29 2.39 9.16
CA LEU A 344 1.11 1.19 9.31
C LEU A 344 0.93 0.65 10.73
N TRP A 345 0.65 -0.64 10.90
CA TRP A 345 0.64 -1.27 12.20
C TRP A 345 1.34 -2.62 12.19
N TRP A 346 1.89 -2.98 13.35
CA TRP A 346 2.55 -4.26 13.53
C TRP A 346 2.35 -4.81 14.94
N SER A 347 2.55 -6.11 15.12
CA SER A 347 2.59 -6.72 16.45
C SER A 347 4.00 -6.91 16.97
N THR A 348 4.15 -6.92 18.29
CA THR A 348 5.31 -7.48 19.01
C THR A 348 4.84 -8.39 20.13
N GLY A 349 5.77 -9.15 20.72
CA GLY A 349 5.47 -10.12 21.77
C GLY A 349 4.97 -11.47 21.27
N ASP A 350 4.50 -12.28 22.20
CA ASP A 350 3.90 -13.60 21.98
C ASP A 350 2.40 -13.59 22.37
N ASN A 351 1.78 -14.76 22.54
CA ASN A 351 0.36 -14.85 22.90
C ASN A 351 0.03 -14.28 24.30
N GLU A 352 1.01 -14.12 25.18
CA GLU A 352 0.82 -13.60 26.54
C GLU A 352 1.15 -12.10 26.63
N THR A 353 2.05 -11.62 25.76
CA THR A 353 2.60 -10.26 25.77
C THR A 353 2.29 -9.46 24.51
N LEU A 354 1.30 -9.91 23.71
CA LEU A 354 0.94 -9.30 22.44
C LEU A 354 0.61 -7.81 22.59
N VAL A 355 1.38 -6.96 21.90
CA VAL A 355 1.10 -5.53 21.74
C VAL A 355 1.01 -5.20 20.26
N TRP A 356 -0.01 -4.44 19.90
CA TRP A 356 -0.13 -3.84 18.56
C TRP A 356 0.38 -2.42 18.61
N HIS A 357 1.20 -2.05 17.62
CA HIS A 357 1.74 -0.71 17.45
C HIS A 357 1.18 -0.13 16.17
N ALA A 358 0.78 1.14 16.18
CA ALA A 358 0.29 1.83 15.00
C ALA A 358 1.00 3.17 14.79
N LEU A 359 1.32 3.46 13.54
CA LEU A 359 1.96 4.67 13.06
C LEU A 359 1.14 5.26 11.92
N ASP A 360 0.65 6.48 12.10
CA ASP A 360 -0.07 7.20 11.04
C ASP A 360 0.92 7.82 10.07
N LEU A 361 1.01 7.27 8.86
CA LEU A 361 1.95 7.72 7.82
C LEU A 361 1.52 9.06 7.19
N ARG A 362 0.26 9.48 7.37
CA ARG A 362 -0.25 10.75 6.83
C ARG A 362 0.32 11.96 7.57
N GLY A 363 0.79 11.76 8.80
CA GLY A 363 1.40 12.80 9.64
C GLY A 363 2.93 12.87 9.57
N LEU A 364 3.58 12.03 8.75
CA LEU A 364 5.05 11.99 8.58
C LEU A 364 5.56 12.93 7.49
#